data_AF-A0A956XUM4-F1
#
_entry.id   AF-A0A956XUM4-F1
#
_cell.length_a   1.000
_cell.length_b   1.000
_cell.length_c   1.000
_cell.angle_alpha   90.00
_cell.angle_beta   90.00
_cell.angle_gamma   90.00
#
_symmetry.space_group_name_H-M   'P 1'
#
loop_
_entity.id
_entity.type
_entity.pdbx_description
1 polymer ?
#
loop_
_entity_poly.entity_id
_entity_poly.type
_entity_poly.pdbx_seq_one_letter_code
_entity_poly.pdbx_strand_id
1 'polypeptide(L)'
;LKCNSFKGPNVAALDPKTREATRLFNPRRQTWNEHFEIRSDATIVGLTPEGRVTVAVLRINQEARVTQRRMSILLGEYPCPDSETSDEVD
;
A
#
# COMPACT_ATOMS: atom_id res chain seq x y z
N LEU A 1 -18.88 -9.99 8.02
CA LEU A 1 -18.53 -9.58 9.40
C LEU A 1 -17.13 -10.10 9.74
N LYS A 2 -16.30 -9.26 10.39
CA LYS A 2 -14.89 -9.44 10.76
C LYS A 2 -13.82 -9.03 9.73
N CYS A 3 -13.86 -7.76 9.31
CA CYS A 3 -12.67 -7.06 8.80
C CYS A 3 -11.93 -6.25 9.88
N ASN A 4 -12.51 -6.08 11.07
CA ASN A 4 -11.93 -5.27 12.16
C ASN A 4 -11.08 -6.03 13.18
N SER A 5 -10.96 -7.35 13.09
CA SER A 5 -10.32 -8.16 14.14
C SER A 5 -8.77 -8.05 14.19
N PHE A 6 -8.15 -7.45 13.17
CA PHE A 6 -6.69 -7.34 13.09
C PHE A 6 -6.15 -5.94 13.43
N LYS A 7 -7.01 -4.96 13.71
CA LYS A 7 -6.58 -3.68 14.29
C LYS A 7 -6.51 -3.80 15.80
N GLY A 8 -5.51 -4.54 16.28
CA GLY A 8 -5.01 -4.31 17.64
C GLY A 8 -4.47 -2.88 17.73
N PRO A 9 -4.61 -2.18 18.87
CA PRO A 9 -4.22 -0.77 19.00
C PRO A 9 -2.72 -0.51 18.76
N ASN A 10 -1.89 -1.55 18.74
CA ASN A 10 -0.45 -1.50 18.48
C ASN A 10 0.00 -2.74 17.69
N VAL A 11 -0.35 -2.89 16.41
CA VAL A 11 0.22 -3.95 15.57
C VAL A 11 1.67 -3.58 15.24
N ALA A 12 2.58 -3.97 16.13
CA ALA A 12 4.00 -4.06 15.82
C ALA A 12 4.27 -5.46 15.27
N ALA A 13 5.05 -5.54 14.20
CA ALA A 13 5.51 -6.79 13.62
C ALA A 13 6.99 -6.64 13.22
N LEU A 14 7.66 -7.77 13.06
CA LEU A 14 9.09 -7.78 12.73
C LEU A 14 9.29 -7.32 11.28
N ASP A 15 10.14 -6.32 11.09
CA ASP A 15 10.61 -5.95 9.75
C ASP A 15 11.33 -7.15 9.12
N PRO A 16 10.88 -7.64 7.95
CA PRO A 16 11.53 -8.77 7.29
C PRO A 16 13.01 -8.52 6.97
N LYS A 17 13.43 -7.25 6.84
CA LYS A 17 14.81 -6.88 6.53
C LYS A 17 15.69 -6.73 7.78
N THR A 18 15.23 -6.00 8.79
CA THR A 18 16.06 -5.68 9.98
C THR A 18 15.79 -6.61 11.16
N ARG A 19 14.68 -7.37 11.14
CA ARG A 19 14.17 -8.18 12.26
C ARG A 19 13.81 -7.38 13.51
N GLU A 20 13.66 -6.06 13.39
CA GLU A 20 13.24 -5.19 14.48
C GLU A 20 11.72 -5.05 14.52
N ALA A 21 11.15 -4.97 15.73
CA ALA A 21 9.73 -4.75 15.91
C ALA A 21 9.34 -3.33 15.48
N THR A 22 8.55 -3.24 14.41
CA THR A 22 8.12 -1.97 13.80
C THR A 22 6.60 -1.94 13.67
N ARG A 23 6.00 -0.75 13.80
CA ARG A 23 4.55 -0.56 13.62
C ARG A 23 4.12 -0.67 12.15
N LEU A 24 2.86 -1.02 11.93
CA LEU A 24 2.24 -0.84 10.61
C LEU A 24 2.14 0.65 10.25
N PHE A 25 2.08 0.92 8.95
CA PHE A 25 1.84 2.23 8.37
C PHE A 25 0.52 2.82 8.86
N ASN A 26 0.54 4.11 9.20
CA ASN A 26 -0.60 4.86 9.67
C ASN A 26 -0.97 5.95 8.65
N PRO A 27 -1.99 5.73 7.80
CA PRO A 27 -2.39 6.70 6.76
C PRO A 27 -2.90 8.03 7.31
N ARG A 28 -3.20 8.14 8.61
CA ARG A 28 -3.60 9.42 9.23
C ARG A 28 -2.42 10.30 9.65
N ARG A 29 -1.20 9.74 9.70
CA ARG A 29 -0.01 10.39 10.25
C ARG A 29 1.21 10.31 9.33
N GLN A 30 1.17 9.47 8.31
CA GLN A 30 2.29 9.17 7.43
C GLN A 30 1.87 9.34 5.98
N THR A 31 2.78 9.91 5.17
CA THR A 31 2.57 10.15 3.75
C THR A 31 2.80 8.86 2.97
N TRP A 32 1.88 8.48 2.07
CA TRP A 32 2.00 7.24 1.30
C TRP A 32 3.28 7.17 0.47
N ASN A 33 3.59 8.23 -0.28
CA ASN A 33 4.73 8.28 -1.21
C ASN A 33 6.11 8.28 -0.51
N GLU A 34 6.16 8.54 0.80
CA GLU A 34 7.41 8.41 1.59
C GLU A 34 7.64 6.95 2.04
N HIS A 35 6.58 6.16 2.13
CA HIS A 35 6.61 4.81 2.68
C HIS A 35 6.50 3.71 1.62
N PHE A 36 5.92 4.01 0.46
CA PHE A 36 5.60 3.04 -0.57
C PHE A 36 5.91 3.54 -1.98
N GLU A 37 6.22 2.57 -2.84
CA GLU A 37 6.38 2.77 -4.28
C GLU A 37 5.60 1.67 -5.03
N ILE A 38 4.88 2.04 -6.10
CA ILE A 38 4.28 1.08 -7.02
C ILE A 38 5.28 0.84 -8.15
N ARG A 39 5.70 -0.42 -8.34
CA ARG A 39 6.63 -0.82 -9.40
C ARG A 39 5.88 -1.10 -10.71
N SER A 40 6.63 -1.17 -11.81
CA SER A 40 6.10 -1.45 -13.16
C SER A 40 5.40 -2.81 -13.29
N ASP A 41 5.71 -3.76 -12.42
CA ASP A 41 5.06 -5.07 -12.35
C ASP A 41 3.77 -5.08 -11.50
N ALA A 42 3.28 -3.90 -11.13
CA ALA A 42 2.14 -3.68 -10.24
C ALA A 42 2.36 -4.21 -8.81
N THR A 43 3.59 -4.45 -8.36
CA THR A 43 3.87 -4.71 -6.94
C THR A 43 4.01 -3.41 -6.15
N ILE A 44 3.62 -3.43 -4.87
CA ILE A 44 3.87 -2.33 -3.93
C ILE A 44 5.08 -2.69 -3.08
N VAL A 45 6.11 -1.86 -3.10
CA VAL A 45 7.33 -2.01 -2.31
C VAL A 45 7.30 -1.04 -1.15
N GLY A 46 7.65 -1.54 0.05
CA GLY A 46 7.85 -0.70 1.23
C GLY A 46 9.26 -0.11 1.27
N LEU A 47 9.38 1.22 1.28
CA LEU A 47 10.65 1.95 1.32
C LEU A 47 11.20 2.07 2.76
N THR A 48 10.30 2.15 3.73
CA THR A 48 10.59 2.28 5.16
C THR A 48 10.29 0.99 5.93
N PRO A 49 10.80 0.83 7.17
CA PRO A 49 10.42 -0.30 8.04
C PRO A 49 8.90 -0.48 8.16
N GLU A 50 8.15 0.60 8.41
CA GLU A 50 6.69 0.56 8.50
C GLU A 50 6.06 0.10 7.17
N GLY A 51 6.59 0.57 6.03
CA GLY A 51 6.13 0.16 4.72
C GLY A 51 6.36 -1.33 4.46
N ARG A 52 7.56 -1.84 4.76
CA ARG A 52 7.92 -3.26 4.58
C ARG A 52 7.08 -4.17 5.45
N VAL A 53 6.93 -3.85 6.73
CA VAL A 53 6.07 -4.60 7.65
C VAL A 53 4.62 -4.58 7.17
N THR A 54 4.14 -3.43 6.69
CA THR A 54 2.77 -3.32 6.17
C THR A 54 2.54 -4.20 4.95
N VAL A 55 3.43 -4.18 3.96
CA VAL A 55 3.33 -5.04 2.77
C VAL A 55 3.33 -6.52 3.16
N ALA A 56 4.21 -6.92 4.08
CA ALA A 56 4.33 -8.30 4.54
C ALA A 56 3.11 -8.76 5.34
N VAL A 57 2.73 -8.01 6.38
CA VAL A 57 1.63 -8.37 7.31
C VAL A 57 0.27 -8.34 6.61
N LEU A 58 0.00 -7.30 5.81
CA LEU A 58 -1.27 -7.18 5.10
C LEU A 58 -1.31 -7.98 3.79
N ARG A 59 -0.19 -8.63 3.42
CA ARG A 59 -0.05 -9.44 2.21
C ARG A 59 -0.56 -8.68 0.97
N ILE A 60 -0.14 -7.41 0.83
CA ILE A 60 -0.64 -6.47 -0.19
C ILE A 60 -0.36 -6.94 -1.62
N ASN A 61 0.70 -7.74 -1.80
CA ASN A 61 1.12 -8.30 -3.09
C ASN A 61 0.73 -9.78 -3.27
N GLN A 62 -0.38 -10.23 -2.67
CA GLN A 62 -0.97 -11.51 -3.10
C GLN A 62 -1.26 -11.47 -4.60
N GLU A 63 -1.03 -12.59 -5.30
CA GLU A 63 -1.11 -12.70 -6.76
C GLU A 63 -2.40 -12.10 -7.33
N ALA A 64 -3.56 -12.47 -6.76
CA ALA A 64 -4.85 -11.92 -7.18
C ALA A 64 -4.92 -10.37 -7.11
N ARG A 65 -4.30 -9.76 -6.08
CA ARG A 65 -4.25 -8.30 -5.91
C ARG A 65 -3.30 -7.63 -6.90
N VAL A 66 -2.17 -8.28 -7.20
CA VAL A 66 -1.22 -7.78 -8.21
C VAL A 66 -1.85 -7.85 -9.60
N THR A 67 -2.51 -8.97 -9.94
CA THR A 67 -3.24 -9.12 -11.19
C THR A 67 -4.33 -8.07 -11.35
N GLN A 68 -5.15 -7.86 -10.31
CA GLN A 68 -6.17 -6.82 -10.33
C GLN A 68 -5.55 -5.42 -10.53
N ARG A 69 -4.51 -5.08 -9.77
CA ARG A 69 -3.82 -3.79 -9.88
C ARG A 69 -3.22 -3.57 -11.27
N ARG A 70 -2.64 -4.62 -11.87
CA ARG A 70 -2.10 -4.58 -13.23
C ARG A 70 -3.19 -4.24 -14.24
N MET A 71 -4.38 -4.84 -14.13
CA MET A 71 -5.51 -4.51 -15.00
C MET A 71 -5.96 -3.06 -14.82
N SER A 72 -6.10 -2.58 -13.58
CA SER A 72 -6.49 -1.18 -13.33
C SER A 72 -5.44 -0.17 -13.82
N ILE A 73 -4.15 -0.48 -13.73
CA ILE A 73 -3.08 0.36 -14.31
C ILE A 73 -3.23 0.44 -15.83
N LEU A 74 -3.49 -0.69 -16.50
CA LEU A 74 -3.68 -0.74 -17.95
C LEU A 74 -4.91 0.06 -18.41
N LEU A 75 -5.94 0.15 -17.56
CA LEU A 75 -7.13 0.95 -17.80
C LEU A 75 -6.98 2.43 -17.41
N GLY A 76 -5.85 2.82 -16.82
CA GLY A 76 -5.62 4.19 -16.33
C GLY A 76 -6.39 4.53 -15.04
N GLU A 77 -6.95 3.54 -14.36
CA GLU A 77 -7.74 3.71 -13.12
C GLU A 77 -6.86 3.67 -11.86
N TYR A 78 -5.59 3.29 -11.99
CA TYR A 78 -4.65 3.16 -10.87
C TYR A 78 -3.23 3.64 -11.22
N PRO A 79 -2.53 4.39 -10.32
CA PRO A 79 -3.05 4.92 -9.06
C PRO A 79 -4.24 5.84 -9.32
N CYS A 80 -5.22 5.85 -8.41
CA CYS A 80 -6.43 6.65 -8.60
C CYS A 80 -6.00 8.06 -9.00
N PRO A 81 -6.47 8.60 -10.14
CA PRO A 81 -6.15 9.97 -10.50
C PRO A 81 -6.60 10.88 -9.37
N ASP A 82 -5.78 11.88 -9.07
CA ASP A 82 -6.22 12.97 -8.20
C ASP A 82 -7.49 13.57 -8.83
N SER A 83 -8.48 13.93 -8.01
CA SER A 83 -9.78 14.42 -8.49
C SER A 83 -9.72 15.84 -9.10
N GLU A 84 -8.60 16.19 -9.75
CA GLU A 84 -8.38 17.44 -10.44
C GLU A 84 -8.09 17.15 -11.91
N THR A 85 -9.16 17.12 -12.71
CA THR A 85 -9.20 17.54 -14.12
C THR A 85 -10.66 17.53 -14.55
N SER A 86 -11.41 18.51 -14.04
CA SER A 86 -12.61 19.02 -14.69
C SER A 86 -12.30 20.43 -15.20
N ASP A 87 -11.24 20.56 -16.00
CA ASP A 87 -10.98 21.80 -16.73
C ASP A 87 -10.79 21.46 -18.21
N GLU A 88 -11.74 21.96 -18.97
CA GLU A 88 -11.72 22.30 -20.41
C GLU A 88 -11.39 21.20 -21.44
N VAL A 89 -12.43 20.80 -22.17
CA VAL A 89 -12.31 20.61 -23.62
C VAL A 89 -13.45 21.38 -24.29
N ASP A 90 -13.04 22.42 -25.01
CA ASP A 90 -13.79 23.26 -25.97
C ASP A 90 -14.42 22.41 -27.10
#